data_AF-B6ZHJ6-F1
#
_entry.id   AF-B6ZHJ6-F1
#
_cell.length_a   1.000
_cell.length_b   1.000
_cell.length_c   1.000
_cell.angle_alpha   90.00
_cell.angle_beta   90.00
_cell.angle_gamma   90.00
#
_symmetry.space_group_name_H-M   'P 1'
#
loop_
_entity.id
_entity.type
_entity.pdbx_description
1 polymer ?
#
loop_
_entity_poly.entity_id
_entity_poly.type
_entity_poly.pdbx_seq_one_letter_code
_entity_poly.pdbx_strand_id
1 'polypeptide(L)'
;MDAIPRDYEARCMFDAFCKTVLRNEAKSYLAEMKRRRDREVSLSSLSQADLDKLCTVDHYPSDSFTFSSHGYDLHINNELVAEAFAALPSMEQSILILHCVLDMADGEIGGLVGMSRSAVQRHRTNTLSELRKQLKALMPKGG
;
A
#
# COMPACT_ATOMS: atom_id res chain seq x y z
N MET A 1 68.93 -33.68 -30.86
CA MET A 1 67.56 -33.39 -31.32
C MET A 1 66.64 -33.99 -30.29
N ASP A 2 66.24 -33.19 -29.31
CA ASP A 2 65.41 -33.68 -28.20
C ASP A 2 64.01 -33.97 -28.71
N ALA A 3 63.60 -35.23 -28.57
CA ALA A 3 62.28 -35.69 -28.93
C ALA A 3 61.25 -34.96 -28.08
N ILE A 4 60.33 -34.23 -28.73
CA ILE A 4 59.19 -33.60 -28.07
C ILE A 4 58.47 -34.70 -27.26
N PRO A 5 58.33 -34.57 -25.92
CA PRO A 5 57.74 -35.61 -25.10
C PRO A 5 56.33 -35.95 -25.59
N ARG A 6 56.01 -37.23 -25.79
CA ARG A 6 54.71 -37.72 -26.28
C ARG A 6 53.48 -37.18 -25.51
N ASP A 7 53.67 -36.75 -24.27
CA ASP A 7 52.61 -36.17 -23.43
C ASP A 7 52.37 -34.67 -23.67
N TYR A 8 53.24 -33.99 -24.42
CA TYR A 8 53.14 -32.56 -24.67
C TYR A 8 51.87 -32.22 -25.46
N GLU A 9 51.57 -33.00 -26.49
CA GLU A 9 50.40 -32.79 -27.37
C GLU A 9 49.08 -33.01 -26.62
N ALA A 10 48.99 -34.06 -25.80
CA ALA A 10 47.84 -34.30 -24.92
C ALA A 10 47.63 -33.17 -23.89
N ARG A 11 48.70 -32.65 -23.29
CA ARG A 11 48.64 -31.50 -22.38
C ARG A 11 48.17 -30.23 -23.10
N CYS A 12 48.65 -29.98 -24.32
CA CYS A 12 48.22 -28.85 -25.13
C CYS A 12 46.74 -28.94 -25.53
N MET A 13 46.24 -30.13 -25.88
CA MET A 13 44.81 -30.33 -26.18
C MET A 13 43.93 -30.10 -24.96
N PHE A 14 44.34 -30.62 -23.79
CA PHE A 14 43.61 -30.41 -22.55
C PHE A 14 43.59 -28.92 -22.14
N ASP A 15 44.73 -28.24 -22.24
CA ASP A 15 44.84 -26.80 -21.98
C ASP A 15 43.95 -25.99 -22.94
N ALA A 16 43.95 -26.31 -24.24
CA ALA A 16 43.06 -25.68 -25.21
C ALA A 16 41.57 -25.92 -24.90
N PHE A 17 41.22 -27.13 -24.45
CA PHE A 17 39.87 -27.46 -24.01
C PHE A 17 39.47 -26.63 -22.79
N CYS A 18 40.27 -26.63 -21.72
CA CYS A 18 40.00 -25.86 -20.51
C CYS A 18 39.85 -24.36 -20.80
N LYS A 19 40.75 -23.79 -21.61
CA LYS A 19 40.67 -22.38 -22.03
C LYS A 19 39.38 -22.08 -22.81
N THR A 20 38.93 -23.02 -23.64
CA THR A 20 37.69 -22.87 -24.41
C THR A 20 36.47 -22.92 -23.51
N VAL A 21 36.42 -23.87 -22.57
CA VAL A 21 35.34 -23.98 -21.58
C VAL A 21 35.27 -22.70 -20.74
N LEU A 22 36.38 -22.24 -20.18
CA LEU A 22 36.43 -21.02 -19.37
C LEU A 22 35.99 -19.78 -20.16
N ARG A 23 36.41 -19.65 -21.42
CA ARG A 23 35.99 -18.55 -22.29
C ARG A 23 34.48 -18.59 -22.56
N ASN A 24 33.94 -19.76 -22.85
CA ASN A 24 32.52 -19.92 -23.12
C ASN A 24 31.69 -19.66 -21.87
N GLU A 25 32.14 -20.11 -20.70
CA GLU A 25 31.46 -19.85 -19.44
C GLU A 25 31.45 -18.36 -19.10
N ALA A 26 32.58 -17.67 -19.27
CA ALA A 26 32.64 -16.22 -19.10
C ALA A 26 31.67 -15.50 -20.06
N LYS A 27 31.55 -15.98 -21.30
CA LYS A 27 30.59 -15.43 -22.27
C LYS A 27 29.14 -15.69 -21.86
N SER A 28 28.83 -16.90 -21.40
CA SER A 28 27.50 -17.27 -20.88
C SER A 28 27.11 -16.41 -19.67
N TYR A 29 28.02 -16.25 -18.72
CA TYR A 29 27.84 -15.40 -17.54
C TYR A 29 27.54 -13.94 -17.93
N LEU A 30 28.35 -13.35 -18.81
CA LEU A 30 28.13 -11.97 -19.27
C LEU A 30 26.80 -11.82 -20.03
N ALA A 31 26.43 -12.81 -20.83
CA ALA A 31 25.14 -12.82 -21.54
C ALA A 31 23.96 -12.91 -20.57
N GLU A 32 24.08 -13.71 -19.51
CA GLU A 32 23.06 -13.81 -18.47
C GLU A 32 22.94 -12.50 -17.67
N MET A 33 24.06 -11.91 -17.25
CA MET A 33 24.09 -10.62 -16.57
C MET A 33 23.45 -9.51 -17.41
N LYS A 34 23.66 -9.53 -18.73
CA LYS A 34 22.97 -8.62 -19.65
C LYS A 34 21.46 -8.88 -19.68
N ARG A 35 21.03 -10.15 -19.84
CA ARG A 35 19.60 -10.51 -19.83
C ARG A 35 18.89 -10.11 -18.54
N ARG A 36 19.54 -10.28 -17.39
CA ARG A 36 19.00 -9.84 -16.09
C ARG A 36 18.84 -8.32 -16.08
N ARG A 37 19.88 -7.56 -16.47
CA ARG A 37 19.80 -6.09 -16.55
C ARG A 37 18.72 -5.58 -17.51
N ASP A 38 18.50 -6.26 -18.64
CA ASP A 38 17.50 -5.87 -19.63
C ASP A 38 16.06 -6.18 -19.17
N ARG A 39 15.87 -7.05 -18.17
CA ARG A 39 14.55 -7.55 -17.71
C ARG A 39 14.21 -7.16 -16.27
N GLU A 40 15.20 -6.94 -15.44
CA GLU A 40 15.08 -6.75 -14.00
C GLU A 40 15.53 -5.34 -13.62
N VAL A 41 14.80 -4.72 -12.69
CA VAL A 41 15.16 -3.44 -12.07
C VAL A 41 15.40 -3.72 -10.59
N SER A 42 16.49 -3.18 -10.03
CA SER A 42 16.78 -3.36 -8.60
C SER A 42 15.71 -2.66 -7.77
N LEU A 43 15.21 -3.32 -6.72
CA LEU A 43 14.27 -2.71 -5.78
C LEU A 43 14.81 -1.41 -5.17
N SER A 44 16.13 -1.33 -4.94
CA SER A 44 16.80 -0.14 -4.41
C SER A 44 16.80 1.06 -5.37
N SER A 45 16.56 0.83 -6.65
CA SER A 45 16.49 1.87 -7.69
C SER A 45 15.06 2.27 -8.04
N LEU A 46 14.06 1.59 -7.48
CA LEU A 46 12.66 1.92 -7.72
C LEU A 46 12.27 3.19 -6.98
N SER A 47 11.40 3.97 -7.62
CA SER A 47 10.76 5.11 -6.98
C SER A 47 9.72 4.62 -5.96
N GLN A 48 9.38 5.46 -4.97
CA GLN A 48 8.30 5.14 -4.03
C GLN A 48 6.99 4.82 -4.76
N ALA A 49 6.67 5.57 -5.82
CA ALA A 49 5.46 5.35 -6.62
C ALA A 49 5.44 3.99 -7.34
N ASP A 50 6.58 3.42 -7.67
CA ASP A 50 6.65 2.08 -8.27
C ASP A 50 6.59 0.98 -7.21
N LEU A 51 7.20 1.20 -6.04
CA LEU A 51 7.06 0.31 -4.89
C LEU A 51 5.61 0.24 -4.42
N ASP A 52 4.89 1.36 -4.40
CA ASP A 52 3.49 1.43 -4.00
C ASP A 52 2.58 0.61 -4.93
N LYS A 53 2.95 0.44 -6.22
CA LYS A 53 2.22 -0.44 -7.16
C LYS A 53 2.47 -1.93 -6.92
N LEU A 54 3.61 -2.27 -6.32
CA LEU A 54 3.98 -3.64 -5.97
C LEU A 54 3.45 -4.05 -4.59
N CYS A 55 3.16 -3.06 -3.74
CA CYS A 55 2.56 -3.29 -2.44
C CYS A 55 1.07 -3.65 -2.60
N THR A 56 0.65 -4.68 -1.87
CA THR A 56 -0.77 -4.98 -1.64
C THR A 56 -1.01 -4.92 -0.14
N VAL A 57 -2.02 -4.16 0.28
CA VAL A 57 -2.42 -4.06 1.68
C VAL A 57 -3.66 -4.90 1.86
N ASP A 58 -3.52 -6.04 2.52
CA ASP A 58 -4.66 -6.85 2.92
C ASP A 58 -5.56 -6.04 3.85
N HIS A 59 -6.86 -6.08 3.61
CA HIS A 59 -7.86 -5.46 4.48
C HIS A 59 -8.67 -6.56 5.15
N TYR A 60 -8.53 -6.68 6.46
CA TYR A 60 -9.32 -7.62 7.26
C TYR A 60 -10.41 -6.88 8.03
N PRO A 61 -11.63 -7.44 8.16
CA PRO A 61 -12.70 -6.85 8.97
C PRO A 61 -12.29 -6.62 10.44
N SER A 62 -11.36 -7.42 10.96
CA SER A 62 -10.79 -7.29 12.30
C SER A 62 -10.05 -5.97 12.54
N ASP A 63 -9.58 -5.34 11.48
CA ASP A 63 -8.73 -4.14 11.56
C ASP A 63 -9.58 -2.86 11.49
N SER A 64 -10.91 -3.01 11.48
CA SER A 64 -11.87 -1.92 11.36
C SER A 64 -12.76 -1.82 12.59
N PHE A 65 -13.06 -0.58 12.98
CA PHE A 65 -14.03 -0.25 14.02
C PHE A 65 -15.39 -0.06 13.37
N THR A 66 -16.42 -0.71 13.92
CA THR A 66 -17.78 -0.66 13.37
C THR A 66 -18.70 0.17 14.26
N PHE A 67 -19.38 1.16 13.67
CA PHE A 67 -20.39 1.97 14.34
C PHE A 67 -21.74 1.80 13.65
N SER A 68 -22.75 1.38 14.40
CA SER A 68 -24.08 1.05 13.86
C SER A 68 -25.12 2.09 14.25
N SER A 69 -25.95 2.54 13.30
CA SER A 69 -27.13 3.37 13.58
C SER A 69 -28.23 3.13 12.54
N HIS A 70 -29.49 3.06 12.98
CA HIS A 70 -30.66 2.84 12.13
C HIS A 70 -30.56 1.61 11.19
N GLY A 71 -29.80 0.58 11.60
CA GLY A 71 -29.58 -0.63 10.81
C GLY A 71 -28.46 -0.52 9.77
N TYR A 72 -27.65 0.54 9.81
CA TYR A 72 -26.50 0.76 8.94
C TYR A 72 -25.21 0.79 9.72
N ASP A 73 -24.17 0.18 9.15
CA ASP A 73 -22.85 0.04 9.76
C ASP A 73 -21.82 0.88 9.02
N LEU A 74 -21.11 1.73 9.76
CA LEU A 74 -19.97 2.51 9.30
C LEU A 74 -18.67 1.85 9.78
N HIS A 75 -17.82 1.46 8.84
CA HIS A 75 -16.50 0.91 9.13
C HIS A 75 -15.43 2.01 9.06
N ILE A 76 -14.64 2.15 10.13
CA ILE A 76 -13.54 3.10 10.23
C ILE A 76 -12.25 2.30 10.49
N ASN A 77 -11.30 2.35 9.56
CA ASN A 77 -10.04 1.62 9.66
C ASN A 77 -8.98 2.36 10.50
N ASN A 78 -9.08 3.70 10.58
CA ASN A 78 -8.11 4.50 11.30
C ASN A 78 -8.50 4.61 12.77
N GLU A 79 -7.63 4.13 13.66
CA GLU A 79 -7.85 4.12 15.11
C GLU A 79 -8.13 5.52 15.69
N LEU A 80 -7.35 6.54 15.31
CA LEU A 80 -7.54 7.92 15.80
C LEU A 80 -8.88 8.50 15.35
N VAL A 81 -9.29 8.19 14.12
CA VAL A 81 -10.59 8.61 13.59
C VAL A 81 -11.72 7.88 14.31
N ALA A 82 -11.57 6.58 14.57
CA ALA A 82 -12.56 5.79 15.30
C ALA A 82 -12.71 6.28 16.75
N GLU A 83 -11.63 6.59 17.44
CA GLU A 83 -11.66 7.14 18.79
C GLU A 83 -12.35 8.52 18.83
N ALA A 84 -11.99 9.42 17.92
CA ALA A 84 -12.64 10.73 17.81
C ALA A 84 -14.14 10.61 17.47
N PHE A 85 -14.50 9.64 16.62
CA PHE A 85 -15.88 9.36 16.27
C PHE A 85 -16.67 8.77 17.46
N ALA A 86 -16.06 7.87 18.22
CA ALA A 86 -16.65 7.28 19.43
C ALA A 86 -16.92 8.31 20.52
N ALA A 87 -16.10 9.37 20.60
CA ALA A 87 -16.29 10.47 21.55
C ALA A 87 -17.48 11.39 21.19
N LEU A 88 -18.04 11.29 19.98
CA LEU A 88 -19.18 12.10 19.57
C LEU A 88 -20.48 11.67 20.27
N PRO A 89 -21.45 12.58 20.46
CA PRO A 89 -22.79 12.21 20.90
C PRO A 89 -23.47 11.26 19.91
N SER A 90 -24.29 10.32 20.41
CA SER A 90 -25.01 9.32 19.60
C SER A 90 -25.85 9.92 18.45
N MET A 91 -26.40 11.13 18.64
CA MET A 91 -27.13 11.84 17.58
C MET A 91 -26.22 12.25 16.42
N GLU A 92 -25.04 12.79 16.74
CA GLU A 92 -24.07 13.21 15.72
C GLU A 92 -23.48 12.01 14.98
N GLN A 93 -23.20 10.92 15.71
CA GLN A 93 -22.79 9.65 15.11
C GLN A 93 -23.86 9.15 14.14
N SER A 94 -25.14 9.20 14.52
CA SER A 94 -26.26 8.76 13.68
C SER A 94 -26.37 9.58 12.40
N ILE A 95 -26.28 10.91 12.50
CA ILE A 95 -26.29 11.81 11.33
C ILE A 95 -25.14 11.48 10.38
N LEU A 96 -23.92 11.27 10.92
CA LEU A 96 -22.75 10.95 10.11
C LEU A 96 -22.79 9.55 9.50
N ILE A 97 -23.29 8.54 10.21
CA ILE A 97 -23.47 7.19 9.65
C ILE A 97 -24.42 7.24 8.47
N LEU A 98 -25.59 7.86 8.63
CA LEU A 98 -26.58 7.99 7.56
C LEU A 98 -26.05 8.78 6.36
N HIS A 99 -25.30 9.86 6.62
CA HIS A 99 -24.69 10.65 5.56
C HIS A 99 -23.57 9.90 4.83
N CYS A 100 -22.66 9.24 5.55
CA CYS A 100 -21.47 8.64 4.94
C CYS A 100 -21.73 7.25 4.33
N VAL A 101 -22.65 6.47 4.90
CA VAL A 101 -22.95 5.11 4.41
C VAL A 101 -23.94 5.13 3.26
N LEU A 102 -24.94 6.02 3.30
CA LEU A 102 -26.04 6.06 2.32
C LEU A 102 -26.03 7.28 1.40
N ASP A 103 -25.12 8.23 1.62
CA ASP A 103 -25.08 9.51 0.88
C ASP A 103 -26.43 10.27 0.93
N MET A 104 -27.18 10.10 2.03
CA MET A 104 -28.50 10.70 2.19
C MET A 104 -28.41 12.22 2.31
N ALA A 105 -29.37 12.91 1.70
CA ALA A 105 -29.48 14.36 1.83
C ALA A 105 -29.95 14.75 3.24
N ASP A 106 -29.55 15.95 3.70
CA ASP A 106 -29.91 16.46 5.03
C ASP A 106 -31.42 16.48 5.31
N GLY A 107 -32.24 16.60 4.26
CA GLY A 107 -33.71 16.54 4.39
C GLY A 107 -34.22 15.14 4.68
N GLU A 108 -33.64 14.12 4.04
CA GLU A 108 -34.01 12.71 4.24
C GLU A 108 -33.54 12.23 5.60
N ILE A 109 -32.31 12.58 5.99
CA ILE A 109 -31.78 12.34 7.34
C ILE A 109 -32.68 13.00 8.38
N GLY A 110 -33.08 14.27 8.15
CA GLY A 110 -33.99 14.99 9.04
C GLY A 110 -35.33 14.28 9.23
N GLY A 111 -35.89 13.73 8.16
CA GLY A 111 -37.10 12.91 8.23
C GLY A 111 -36.94 11.66 9.12
N LEU A 112 -35.77 11.02 9.08
CA LEU A 112 -35.46 9.82 9.86
C LEU A 112 -35.21 10.13 11.34
N VAL A 113 -34.42 11.17 11.63
CA VAL A 113 -34.00 11.52 13.00
C VAL A 113 -34.95 12.53 13.68
N GLY A 114 -36.02 12.95 13.01
CA GLY A 114 -37.01 13.90 13.54
C GLY A 114 -36.53 15.35 13.61
N MET A 115 -35.61 15.75 12.73
CA MET A 115 -35.03 17.10 12.68
C MET A 115 -35.37 17.83 11.37
N SER A 116 -35.31 19.16 11.39
CA SER A 116 -35.37 19.93 10.15
C SER A 116 -34.07 19.75 9.35
N ARG A 117 -34.15 19.88 8.02
CA ARG A 117 -32.99 19.87 7.12
C ARG A 117 -31.87 20.79 7.62
N SER A 118 -32.20 22.02 8.01
CA SER A 118 -31.22 23.01 8.46
C SER A 118 -30.57 22.64 9.79
N ALA A 119 -31.29 21.97 10.69
CA ALA A 119 -30.72 21.47 11.93
C ALA A 119 -29.71 20.36 11.65
N VAL A 120 -30.06 19.37 10.81
CA VAL A 120 -29.14 18.30 10.38
C VAL A 120 -27.89 18.89 9.73
N GLN A 121 -28.08 19.84 8.80
CA GLN A 121 -26.97 20.53 8.15
C GLN A 121 -26.02 21.15 9.17
N ARG A 122 -26.56 21.91 10.15
CA ARG A 122 -25.76 22.54 11.21
C ARG A 122 -24.99 21.51 12.03
N HIS A 123 -25.67 20.49 12.52
CA HIS A 123 -25.09 19.39 13.30
C HIS A 123 -23.94 18.73 12.53
N ARG A 124 -24.19 18.27 11.30
CA ARG A 124 -23.18 17.69 10.41
C ARG A 124 -21.97 18.63 10.20
N THR A 125 -22.21 19.90 9.85
CA THR A 125 -21.11 20.83 9.57
C THR A 125 -20.27 21.13 10.81
N ASN A 126 -20.89 21.24 11.98
CA ASN A 126 -20.19 21.51 13.23
C ASN A 126 -19.37 20.29 13.65
N THR A 127 -19.98 19.10 13.64
CA THR A 127 -19.31 17.85 14.00
C THR A 127 -18.12 17.56 13.10
N LEU A 128 -18.25 17.72 11.78
CA LEU A 128 -17.12 17.55 10.86
C LEU A 128 -16.01 18.60 11.09
N SER A 129 -16.38 19.83 11.43
CA SER A 129 -15.41 20.88 11.77
C SER A 129 -14.65 20.57 13.05
N GLU A 130 -15.34 20.07 14.09
CA GLU A 130 -14.76 19.67 15.37
C GLU A 130 -13.84 18.45 15.23
N LEU A 131 -14.31 17.39 14.55
CA LEU A 131 -13.49 16.22 14.23
C LEU A 131 -12.22 16.63 13.49
N ARG A 132 -12.34 17.50 12.48
CA ARG A 132 -11.19 17.98 11.72
C ARG A 132 -10.20 18.77 12.58
N LYS A 133 -10.67 19.54 13.56
CA LYS A 133 -9.81 20.26 14.51
C LYS A 133 -9.09 19.30 15.45
N GLN A 134 -9.80 18.32 16.02
CA GLN A 134 -9.23 17.31 16.91
C GLN A 134 -8.16 16.49 16.20
N LEU A 135 -8.46 15.96 15.02
CA LEU A 135 -7.52 15.15 14.25
C LEU A 135 -6.30 15.97 13.81
N LYS A 136 -6.47 17.23 13.43
CA LYS A 136 -5.33 18.13 13.11
C LYS A 136 -4.43 18.41 14.31
N ALA A 137 -4.96 18.38 15.53
CA ALA A 137 -4.14 18.55 16.74
C ALA A 137 -3.35 17.28 17.09
N LEU A 138 -3.92 16.10 16.77
CA LEU A 138 -3.30 14.79 17.02
C LEU A 138 -2.25 14.42 15.96
N MET A 139 -2.40 14.92 14.73
CA MET A 139 -1.37 14.73 13.70
C MET A 139 -0.19 15.69 13.95
N PRO A 140 1.03 15.21 14.25
CA PRO A 140 2.20 16.08 14.19
C PRO A 140 2.30 16.59 12.75
N LYS A 141 2.55 17.91 12.60
CA LYS A 141 2.85 18.49 11.29
C LYS A 141 4.00 17.67 10.69
N GLY A 142 3.70 16.85 9.68
CA GLY A 142 4.70 16.05 9.00
C GLY A 142 5.85 16.94 8.56
N GLY A 143 7.07 16.55 8.94
CA GLY A 143 8.31 17.05 8.35
C GLY A 143 8.56 16.42 6.99
#